data_AF-A0A4S8IS21-F1
#
_entry.id   AF-A0A4S8IS21-F1
#
_cell.length_a   1.000
_cell.length_b   1.000
_cell.length_c   1.000
_cell.angle_alpha   90.00
_cell.angle_beta   90.00
_cell.angle_gamma   90.00
#
_symmetry.space_group_name_H-M   'P 1'
#
loop_
_entity.id
_entity.type
_entity.pdbx_description
1 polymer ?
#
loop_
_entity_poly.entity_id
_entity_poly.type
_entity_poly.pdbx_seq_one_letter_code
_entity_poly.pdbx_strand_id
1 'polypeptide(L)'
;MAEKLAPDKRHSFSHGGQKVFEWDQTLDEVNIYIDLPANVPKKLFYCKIQSAHIELGIKGNPPYLNHDLACPVKTDSSFWTLGNVSFFFASFDLFSLSQFFVVS
;
A
#
# COMPACT_ATOMS: atom_id res chain seq x y z
N MET A 1 -13.38 25.69 -0.24
CA MET A 1 -14.02 24.69 0.64
C MET A 1 -13.30 23.38 0.43
N ALA A 2 -12.78 22.76 1.49
CA ALA A 2 -11.95 21.56 1.41
C ALA A 2 -12.70 20.43 0.70
N GLU A 3 -12.15 20.00 -0.42
CA GLU A 3 -12.62 18.88 -1.22
C GLU A 3 -12.61 17.64 -0.33
N LYS A 4 -13.80 17.14 -0.02
CA LYS A 4 -14.02 15.91 0.73
C LYS A 4 -13.65 14.73 -0.17
N LEU A 5 -12.36 14.53 -0.41
CA LEU A 5 -11.79 13.34 -1.03
C LEU A 5 -11.66 12.26 0.06
N ALA A 6 -12.78 11.72 0.52
CA ALA A 6 -12.77 10.46 1.25
C ALA A 6 -13.22 9.40 0.24
N PRO A 7 -12.31 8.54 -0.28
CA PRO A 7 -12.74 7.48 -1.18
C PRO A 7 -13.70 6.52 -0.47
N ASP A 8 -14.75 6.20 -1.21
CA ASP A 8 -15.70 5.12 -0.96
C ASP A 8 -14.96 3.86 -0.48
N LYS A 9 -15.21 3.41 0.76
CA LYS A 9 -14.74 2.14 1.34
C LYS A 9 -13.22 2.04 1.59
N ARG A 10 -12.78 2.50 2.77
CA ARG A 10 -11.47 2.10 3.33
C ARG A 10 -11.54 0.66 3.84
N HIS A 11 -10.64 -0.18 3.36
CA HIS A 11 -10.45 -1.55 3.78
C HIS A 11 -9.36 -1.64 4.85
N SER A 12 -9.47 -2.61 5.77
CA SER A 12 -8.45 -2.84 6.78
C SER A 12 -8.20 -4.33 6.96
N PHE A 13 -6.93 -4.70 7.09
CA PHE A 13 -6.50 -6.08 7.35
C PHE A 13 -6.02 -6.15 8.78
N SER A 14 -6.64 -7.03 9.57
CA SER A 14 -6.28 -7.27 10.95
C SER A 14 -5.78 -8.71 11.11
N HIS A 15 -4.63 -8.87 11.75
CA HIS A 15 -4.04 -10.17 12.05
C HIS A 15 -3.84 -10.26 13.57
N GLY A 16 -4.37 -11.32 14.19
CA GLY A 16 -4.25 -11.51 15.65
C GLY A 16 -4.93 -10.43 16.50
N GLY A 17 -5.95 -9.74 15.97
CA GLY A 17 -6.64 -8.65 16.66
C GLY A 17 -5.95 -7.29 16.59
N GLN A 18 -4.82 -7.19 15.88
CA GLN A 18 -4.14 -5.94 15.59
C GLN A 18 -4.37 -5.55 14.13
N LYS A 19 -4.70 -4.28 13.91
CA LYS A 19 -4.78 -3.71 12.57
C LYS A 19 -3.36 -3.63 11.99
N VAL A 20 -3.11 -4.37 10.90
CA VAL A 20 -1.78 -4.46 10.27
C VAL A 20 -1.62 -3.35 9.24
N PHE A 21 -2.61 -3.19 8.37
CA PHE A 21 -2.63 -2.13 7.35
C PHE A 21 -4.05 -1.80 6.91
N GLU A 22 -4.24 -0.58 6.42
CA GLU A 22 -5.47 -0.09 5.79
C GLU A 22 -5.17 0.22 4.34
N TRP A 23 -6.14 0.06 3.46
CA TRP A 23 -6.01 0.54 2.10
C TRP A 23 -7.31 1.13 1.61
N ASP A 24 -7.21 2.17 0.80
CA ASP A 24 -8.29 2.62 -0.05
C ASP A 24 -7.87 2.56 -1.50
N GLN A 25 -8.82 2.23 -2.36
CA GLN A 25 -8.60 2.17 -3.80
C GLN A 25 -9.51 3.20 -4.47
N THR A 26 -8.99 3.87 -5.48
CA THR A 26 -9.75 4.67 -6.41
C THR A 26 -9.73 4.00 -7.79
N LEU A 27 -10.29 4.66 -8.80
CA LEU A 27 -10.28 4.16 -10.18
C LEU A 27 -8.88 4.12 -10.80
N ASP A 28 -7.90 4.84 -10.25
CA ASP A 28 -6.58 5.01 -10.87
C ASP A 28 -5.40 4.60 -9.95
N GLU A 29 -5.65 4.51 -8.64
CA GLU A 29 -4.60 4.36 -7.62
C GLU A 29 -5.08 3.57 -6.39
N VAL A 30 -4.12 2.95 -5.70
CA VAL A 30 -4.34 2.33 -4.38
C VAL A 30 -3.40 2.97 -3.37
N ASN A 31 -4.00 3.31 -2.24
CA ASN A 31 -3.43 4.05 -1.14
C ASN A 31 -3.40 3.12 0.07
N ILE A 32 -2.21 2.66 0.48
CA ILE A 32 -2.03 1.76 1.62
C ILE A 32 -1.43 2.54 2.79
N TYR A 33 -2.04 2.41 3.96
CA TYR A 33 -1.66 3.05 5.21
C TYR A 33 -1.22 1.98 6.20
N ILE A 34 -0.03 2.16 6.76
CA ILE A 34 0.57 1.21 7.69
C ILE A 34 1.03 1.96 8.92
N ASP A 35 0.45 1.61 10.07
CA ASP A 35 0.89 2.12 11.35
C ASP A 35 2.21 1.47 11.73
N LEU A 36 3.26 2.29 11.80
CA LEU A 36 4.58 1.79 12.16
C LEU A 36 4.72 1.72 13.68
N PRO A 37 5.40 0.68 14.20
CA PRO A 37 5.79 0.66 15.60
C PRO A 37 6.74 1.82 15.89
N ALA A 38 6.36 2.70 16.84
CA ALA A 38 7.13 3.88 17.23
C ALA A 38 8.55 3.56 17.74
N ASN A 39 8.79 2.31 18.12
CA ASN A 39 10.07 1.84 18.67
C ASN A 39 11.09 1.47 17.58
N VAL A 40 10.72 1.52 16.29
CA VAL A 40 11.61 1.13 15.19
C VAL A 40 12.11 2.39 14.46
N PRO A 41 13.44 2.56 14.32
CA PRO A 41 13.98 3.70 13.60
C PRO A 41 13.65 3.61 12.10
N LYS A 42 13.16 4.72 11.55
CA LYS A 42 12.74 4.86 10.13
C LYS A 42 13.79 4.39 9.11
N LYS A 43 15.08 4.49 9.44
CA LYS A 43 16.21 4.09 8.58
C LYS A 43 16.30 2.57 8.34
N LEU A 44 15.69 1.76 9.21
CA LEU A 44 15.67 0.31 9.04
C LEU A 44 14.55 -0.14 8.10
N PHE A 45 13.53 0.70 7.92
CA PHE A 45 12.44 0.38 7.00
C PHE A 45 12.92 0.41 5.56
N TYR A 46 12.48 -0.57 4.80
CA TYR A 46 12.70 -0.63 3.37
C TYR A 46 11.39 -1.00 2.69
N CYS A 47 11.09 -0.33 1.60
CA CYS A 47 9.99 -0.67 0.71
C CYS A 47 10.57 -0.95 -0.68
N LYS A 48 10.25 -2.11 -1.23
CA LYS A 48 10.51 -2.46 -2.63
C LYS A 48 9.17 -2.56 -3.34
N ILE A 49 9.03 -1.74 -4.37
CA ILE A 49 7.89 -1.74 -5.26
C ILE A 49 8.38 -2.36 -6.56
N GLN A 50 7.76 -3.47 -6.94
CA GLN A 50 7.94 -4.08 -8.25
C GLN A 50 6.59 -4.03 -8.97
N SER A 51 6.61 -4.28 -10.28
CA SER A 51 5.39 -4.17 -11.09
C SER A 51 4.26 -5.04 -10.53
N ALA A 52 4.51 -6.31 -10.19
CA ALA A 52 3.48 -7.19 -9.63
C ALA A 52 3.74 -7.64 -8.18
N HIS A 53 4.66 -6.97 -7.46
CA HIS A 53 5.05 -7.42 -6.11
C HIS A 53 5.40 -6.24 -5.22
N ILE A 54 4.87 -6.25 -3.99
CA ILE A 54 5.19 -5.25 -2.97
C ILE A 54 5.82 -5.93 -1.76
N GLU A 55 6.97 -5.40 -1.34
CA GLU A 55 7.67 -5.85 -0.15
C GLU A 55 7.97 -4.65 0.75
N LEU A 56 7.36 -4.62 1.93
CA LEU A 56 7.69 -3.68 3.00
C LEU A 56 8.26 -4.47 4.18
N GLY A 57 9.40 -4.05 4.70
CA GLY A 57 10.00 -4.71 5.84
C GLY A 57 10.89 -3.80 6.66
N ILE A 58 11.38 -4.35 7.77
CA ILE A 58 12.38 -3.73 8.63
C ILE A 58 13.64 -4.57 8.49
N LYS A 59 14.78 -3.95 8.18
CA LYS A 59 16.07 -4.65 8.11
C LYS A 59 16.34 -5.36 9.44
N GLY A 60 16.49 -6.68 9.37
CA GLY A 60 16.72 -7.55 10.53
C GLY A 60 15.47 -8.25 11.08
N ASN A 61 14.26 -7.94 10.58
CA ASN A 61 13.01 -8.61 10.94
C ASN A 61 12.37 -9.23 9.69
N PRO A 62 11.49 -10.24 9.80
CA PRO A 62 10.66 -10.67 8.68
C PRO A 62 9.88 -9.50 8.06
N PRO A 63 9.65 -9.53 6.73
CA PRO A 63 8.95 -8.46 6.04
C PRO A 63 7.53 -8.31 6.59
N TYR A 64 7.14 -7.05 6.79
CA TYR A 64 5.84 -6.65 7.34
C TYR A 64 4.72 -6.86 6.33
N LEU A 65 5.02 -6.60 5.06
CA LEU A 65 4.15 -6.82 3.92
C LEU A 65 4.99 -7.52 2.85
N ASN A 66 4.57 -8.70 2.42
CA ASN A 66 5.16 -9.38 1.27
C ASN A 66 4.01 -10.04 0.51
N HIS A 67 3.50 -9.33 -0.48
CA HIS A 67 2.35 -9.78 -1.25
C HIS A 67 2.56 -9.49 -2.73
N ASP A 68 2.15 -10.45 -3.56
CA ASP A 68 1.99 -10.24 -4.99
C ASP A 68 0.74 -9.38 -5.23
N LEU A 69 0.92 -8.34 -6.03
CA LEU A 69 -0.18 -7.50 -6.48
C LEU A 69 -0.96 -8.27 -7.53
N ALA A 70 -2.28 -8.22 -7.45
CA ALA A 70 -3.16 -8.88 -8.42
C ALA A 70 -2.98 -8.32 -9.85
N CYS A 71 -2.42 -7.11 -9.94
CA CYS A 71 -2.35 -6.29 -11.13
C CYS A 71 -1.01 -5.56 -11.17
N PRO A 72 -0.33 -5.45 -12.33
CA PRO A 72 0.88 -4.67 -12.45
C PRO A 72 0.65 -3.18 -12.15
N VAL A 73 1.49 -2.61 -11.28
CA VAL A 73 1.58 -1.19 -10.95
C VAL A 73 2.72 -0.52 -11.71
N LYS A 74 2.58 0.79 -11.91
CA LYS A 74 3.63 1.65 -12.43
C LYS A 74 4.61 1.99 -11.32
N THR A 75 5.77 1.34 -11.32
CA THR A 75 6.83 1.62 -10.34
C THR A 75 7.29 3.08 -10.39
N ASP A 76 7.28 3.72 -11.56
CA ASP A 76 7.69 5.12 -11.75
C ASP A 76 6.70 6.13 -11.13
N SER A 77 5.42 5.77 -11.07
CA SER A 77 4.36 6.60 -10.48
C SER A 77 4.01 6.18 -9.05
N SER A 78 4.59 5.07 -8.57
CA SER A 78 4.40 4.60 -7.21
C SER A 78 5.44 5.20 -6.28
N PHE A 79 5.02 5.70 -5.14
CA PHE A 79 5.91 6.27 -4.14
C PHE A 79 5.48 5.86 -2.74
N TRP A 80 6.42 5.89 -1.81
CA TRP A 80 6.17 5.56 -0.42
C TRP A 80 6.84 6.61 0.46
N THR A 81 6.22 6.91 1.59
CA THR A 81 6.71 7.91 2.54
C THR A 81 6.70 7.38 3.96
N LEU A 82 7.79 7.65 4.69
CA LEU A 82 7.99 7.21 6.07
C LEU A 82 7.59 8.33 7.06
N GLY A 83 6.28 8.41 7.33
CA GLY A 83 5.67 9.37 8.24
C GLY A 83 5.55 8.89 9.69
N ASN A 84 4.60 9.46 10.43
CA ASN A 84 4.05 8.85 11.66
C ASN A 84 3.14 7.66 11.28
N VAL A 85 2.33 7.87 10.24
CA VAL A 85 1.67 6.81 9.47
C VAL A 85 2.49 6.64 8.19
N SER A 86 2.90 5.42 7.86
CA SER A 86 3.50 5.19 6.54
C SER A 86 2.41 5.14 5.50
N PHE A 87 2.61 5.93 4.45
CA PHE A 87 1.69 5.98 3.32
C PHE A 87 2.39 5.47 2.09
N PHE A 88 1.73 4.52 1.45
CA PHE A 88 2.16 3.87 0.23
C PHE A 88 1.16 4.19 -0.86
N PHE A 89 1.66 4.74 -1.95
CA PHE A 89 0.88 5.11 -3.10
C PHE A 89 1.31 4.23 -4.27
N ALA A 90 0.38 3.41 -4.78
CA ALA A 90 0.57 2.63 -5.99
C ALA A 90 -0.38 3.12 -7.08
N SER A 91 0.19 3.63 -8.17
CA SER A 91 -0.58 3.93 -9.37
C SER A 91 -0.65 2.68 -10.24
N PHE A 92 -1.88 2.27 -10.58
CA PHE A 92 -2.10 1.12 -11.45
C PHE A 92 -2.12 1.58 -12.92
N ASP A 93 -1.66 0.72 -13.82
CA ASP A 93 -1.88 1.00 -15.24
C ASP A 93 -3.35 0.74 -15.61
N LEU A 94 -3.93 1.63 -16.41
CA LEU A 94 -5.33 1.54 -16.86
C LEU A 94 -5.63 0.20 -17.56
N PHE A 95 -4.63 -0.40 -18.21
CA PHE A 95 -4.75 -1.74 -18.82
C PHE A 95 -4.97 -2.84 -17.77
N SER A 96 -4.37 -2.68 -16.60
CA SER A 96 -4.47 -3.57 -15.44
C SER A 96 -5.86 -3.50 -14.80
N LEU A 97 -6.41 -2.30 -14.68
CA LEU A 97 -7.77 -2.04 -14.18
C LEU A 97 -8.86 -2.69 -15.03
N SER A 98 -8.67 -2.73 -16.36
CA SER A 98 -9.61 -3.41 -17.26
C SER A 98 -9.69 -4.92 -17.01
N GLN A 99 -8.64 -5.56 -16.51
CA GLN A 99 -8.69 -6.97 -16.14
C GLN A 99 -9.31 -7.18 -14.75
N PHE A 100 -9.08 -6.28 -13.80
CA PHE A 100 -9.61 -6.41 -12.44
C PHE A 100 -11.14 -6.24 -12.39
N PHE A 101 -11.69 -5.28 -13.15
CA PHE A 101 -13.14 -5.08 -13.25
C PHE A 101 -13.89 -6.21 -13.97
N VAL A 102 -13.20 -6.99 -14.81
CA VAL A 102 -13.80 -8.11 -15.56
C VAL A 102 -13.92 -9.38 -14.71
N VAL A 103 -13.22 -9.44 -13.56
CA VAL A 103 -13.17 -10.63 -12.70
C VAL A 103 -13.98 -10.48 -11.40
N SER A 104 -14.61 -9.31 -11.17
CA SER A 104 -15.41 -9.02 -9.95
C SER A 104 -16.91 -9.11 -10.17
#